data_AF-A0A6C1PD58-F1
#
_entry.id   AF-A0A6C1PD58-F1
#
_cell.length_a   1.000
_cell.length_b   1.000
_cell.length_c   1.000
_cell.angle_alpha   90.00
_cell.angle_beta   90.00
_cell.angle_gamma   90.00
#
_symmetry.space_group_name_H-M   'P 1'
#
loop_
_entity.id
_entity.type
_entity.pdbx_description
1 polymer ?
#
loop_
_entity_poly.entity_id
_entity_poly.type
_entity_poly.pdbx_seq_one_letter_code
_entity_poly.pdbx_strand_id
1 'polypeptide(L)'
;RFGNRALGDTVHRVGRDLPRKLGRDDRIVGAMLLCARHGLRFDAIAAAYRAALGFDCPDESGALTPADRDFLSDAADRGARWALTTVSSLDPADPVDARVIAAVVAGGADVADV
;
A
#
# COMPACT_ATOMS: atom_id res chain seq x y z
N ARG A 1 10.63 0.53 -19.68
CA ARG A 1 11.11 -0.70 -19.00
C ARG A 1 9.98 -1.71 -18.77
N PHE A 2 8.84 -1.35 -18.18
CA PHE A 2 7.75 -2.31 -17.86
C PHE A 2 7.14 -3.05 -19.07
N GLY A 3 7.20 -2.50 -20.29
CA GLY A 3 6.78 -3.21 -21.51
C GLY A 3 7.78 -4.24 -22.05
N ASN A 4 8.90 -4.47 -21.37
CA ASN A 4 9.92 -5.43 -21.83
C ASN A 4 9.53 -6.87 -21.44
N ARG A 5 9.04 -7.63 -22.42
CA ARG A 5 8.65 -9.05 -22.26
C ARG A 5 9.80 -9.95 -21.79
N ALA A 6 11.06 -9.59 -22.08
CA ALA A 6 12.22 -10.40 -21.70
C ALA A 6 12.53 -10.38 -20.19
N LEU A 7 11.93 -9.45 -19.41
CA LEU A 7 12.14 -9.40 -17.96
C LEU A 7 11.43 -10.54 -17.21
N GLY A 8 10.34 -11.10 -17.77
CA GLY A 8 9.62 -12.22 -17.16
C GLY A 8 8.97 -11.90 -15.80
N ASP A 9 8.79 -10.61 -15.49
CA ASP A 9 8.28 -10.17 -14.20
C ASP A 9 6.77 -10.47 -14.09
N THR A 10 6.38 -11.39 -13.20
CA THR A 10 4.97 -11.63 -12.87
C THR A 10 4.44 -10.59 -11.89
N VAL A 11 3.12 -10.37 -11.92
CA VAL A 11 2.41 -9.49 -10.96
C VAL A 11 2.65 -9.96 -9.53
N HIS A 12 2.53 -11.27 -9.27
CA HIS A 12 2.84 -11.87 -7.97
C HIS A 12 4.25 -11.49 -7.48
N ARG A 13 5.28 -11.76 -8.28
CA ARG A 13 6.67 -11.53 -7.90
C ARG A 13 6.95 -10.05 -7.62
N VAL A 14 6.34 -9.16 -8.40
CA VAL A 14 6.49 -7.70 -8.25
C VAL A 14 5.64 -7.13 -7.11
N GLY A 15 4.54 -7.77 -6.72
CA GLY A 15 3.59 -7.25 -5.74
C GLY A 15 3.69 -7.85 -4.33
N ARG A 16 4.14 -9.11 -4.17
CA ARG A 16 4.31 -9.81 -2.87
C ARG A 16 5.21 -9.06 -1.88
N ASP A 17 5.31 -9.52 -0.64
CA ASP A 17 6.15 -8.90 0.41
C ASP A 17 5.61 -7.49 0.77
N LEU A 18 4.30 -7.46 1.03
CA LEU A 18 3.50 -6.29 1.37
C LEU A 18 3.98 -5.62 2.67
N PRO A 19 4.25 -6.33 3.79
CA PRO A 19 4.69 -5.68 5.02
C PRO A 19 5.95 -4.83 4.84
N ARG A 20 6.91 -5.29 4.03
CA ARG A 20 8.11 -4.51 3.71
C ARG A 20 7.79 -3.32 2.79
N LYS A 21 7.01 -3.54 1.73
CA LYS A 21 6.70 -2.51 0.71
C LYS A 21 5.80 -1.39 1.19
N LEU A 22 5.00 -1.65 2.21
CA LEU A 22 4.14 -0.67 2.86
C LEU A 22 4.80 -0.06 4.09
N GLY A 23 6.08 -0.36 4.35
CA GLY A 23 6.86 0.27 5.41
C GLY A 23 7.07 1.77 5.17
N ARG A 24 7.30 2.52 6.26
CA ARG A 24 7.45 3.98 6.30
C ARG A 24 8.35 4.55 5.19
N ASP A 25 9.51 3.93 5.01
CA ASP A 25 10.59 4.43 4.15
C ASP A 25 10.63 3.78 2.76
N ASP A 26 9.70 2.87 2.43
CA ASP A 26 9.58 2.32 1.07
C ASP A 26 8.77 3.28 0.17
N ARG A 27 8.73 2.95 -1.12
CA ARG A 27 8.33 3.83 -2.22
C ARG A 27 6.95 4.44 -2.07
N ILE A 28 5.98 3.71 -1.52
CA ILE A 28 4.59 4.18 -1.43
C ILE A 28 4.45 5.18 -0.29
N VAL A 29 4.73 4.75 0.95
CA VAL A 29 4.57 5.61 2.13
C VAL A 29 5.56 6.75 2.14
N GLY A 30 6.83 6.50 1.79
CA GLY A 30 7.86 7.54 1.71
C GLY A 30 7.48 8.64 0.72
N ALA A 31 6.87 8.29 -0.42
CA ALA A 31 6.39 9.28 -1.39
C ALA A 31 5.19 10.08 -0.85
N MET A 32 4.21 9.43 -0.20
CA MET A 32 3.09 10.16 0.42
C MET A 32 3.58 11.13 1.50
N LEU A 33 4.51 10.70 2.36
CA LEU A 33 5.10 11.54 3.40
C LEU A 33 5.87 12.73 2.80
N LEU A 34 6.63 12.52 1.73
CA LEU A 34 7.31 13.60 1.02
C LEU A 34 6.32 14.61 0.44
N CYS A 35 5.28 14.15 -0.26
CA CYS A 35 4.25 15.03 -0.79
C CYS A 35 3.53 15.80 0.33
N ALA A 36 3.17 15.12 1.43
CA ALA A 36 2.52 15.73 2.58
C ALA A 36 3.36 16.84 3.22
N ARG A 37 4.68 16.62 3.41
CA ARG A 37 5.62 17.64 3.92
C ARG A 37 5.67 18.90 3.05
N HIS A 38 5.53 18.75 1.74
CA HIS A 38 5.57 19.86 0.79
C HIS A 38 4.17 20.38 0.41
N GLY A 39 3.12 19.92 1.08
CA GLY A 39 1.75 20.35 0.79
C GLY A 39 1.18 19.88 -0.56
N LEU A 40 1.87 18.97 -1.25
CA LEU A 40 1.47 18.43 -2.56
C LEU A 40 0.33 17.41 -2.43
N ARG A 41 -0.38 17.20 -3.54
CA ARG A 41 -1.38 16.14 -3.68
C ARG A 41 -0.71 14.79 -3.93
N PHE A 42 -1.29 13.72 -3.39
CA PHE A 42 -0.79 12.35 -3.52
C PHE A 42 -1.92 11.33 -3.61
N ASP A 43 -3.09 11.72 -4.13
CA ASP A 43 -4.31 10.90 -4.17
C ASP A 43 -4.09 9.57 -4.89
N ALA A 44 -3.36 9.59 -6.01
CA ALA A 44 -3.01 8.38 -6.76
C ALA A 44 -2.10 7.43 -5.97
N ILE A 45 -1.19 7.96 -5.15
CA ILE A 45 -0.31 7.14 -4.30
C ILE A 45 -1.13 6.54 -3.15
N ALA A 46 -2.05 7.30 -2.57
CA ALA A 46 -2.99 6.80 -1.57
C ALA A 46 -3.90 5.70 -2.13
N ALA A 47 -4.35 5.83 -3.39
CA ALA A 47 -5.10 4.78 -4.09
C ALA A 47 -4.26 3.51 -4.29
N ALA A 48 -2.98 3.65 -4.65
CA ALA A 48 -2.07 2.51 -4.74
C ALA A 48 -1.86 1.81 -3.40
N TYR A 49 -1.74 2.56 -2.29
CA TYR A 49 -1.68 1.98 -0.94
C TYR A 49 -2.95 1.18 -0.63
N ARG A 50 -4.15 1.72 -0.92
CA ARG A 50 -5.41 1.00 -0.72
C ARG A 50 -5.52 -0.26 -1.56
N ALA A 51 -5.13 -0.21 -2.84
CA ALA A 51 -5.11 -1.38 -3.70
C ALA A 51 -4.17 -2.47 -3.15
N ALA A 52 -3.04 -2.08 -2.53
CA ALA A 52 -2.13 -3.03 -1.89
C ALA A 52 -2.75 -3.77 -0.68
N LEU A 53 -3.72 -3.16 0.02
CA LEU A 53 -4.45 -3.80 1.13
C LEU A 53 -5.37 -4.93 0.66
N GLY A 54 -5.63 -5.05 -0.64
CA GLY A 54 -6.37 -6.15 -1.27
C GLY A 54 -5.54 -6.92 -2.29
N PHE A 55 -4.20 -6.85 -2.24
CA PHE A 55 -3.34 -7.52 -3.22
C PHE A 55 -3.27 -9.03 -2.95
N ASP A 56 -4.22 -9.77 -3.52
CA ASP A 56 -4.41 -11.21 -3.32
C ASP A 56 -3.86 -12.09 -4.46
N CYS A 57 -2.84 -11.62 -5.18
CA CYS A 57 -2.29 -12.31 -6.34
C CYS A 57 -1.39 -13.50 -5.94
N PRO A 58 -1.81 -14.76 -6.17
CA PRO A 58 -1.03 -15.94 -5.78
C PRO A 58 0.16 -16.20 -6.71
N ASP A 59 1.11 -17.00 -6.22
CA ASP A 59 2.21 -17.55 -7.03
C ASP A 59 1.74 -18.65 -8.00
N GLU A 60 2.68 -19.25 -8.73
CA GLU A 60 2.41 -20.35 -9.67
C GLU A 60 1.83 -21.60 -9.00
N SER A 61 1.95 -21.73 -7.67
CA SER A 61 1.38 -22.82 -6.88
C SER A 61 -0.01 -22.48 -6.32
N GLY A 62 -0.54 -21.29 -6.62
CA GLY A 62 -1.83 -20.82 -6.11
C GLY A 62 -1.76 -20.29 -4.68
N ALA A 63 -0.58 -19.97 -4.15
CA ALA A 63 -0.40 -19.54 -2.77
C ALA A 63 0.13 -18.10 -2.64
N LEU A 64 -0.34 -17.41 -1.60
CA LEU A 64 0.33 -16.23 -1.05
C LEU A 64 1.43 -16.66 -0.08
N THR A 65 2.44 -15.81 0.08
CA THR A 65 3.40 -15.97 1.18
C THR A 65 2.64 -15.92 2.52
N PRO A 66 3.07 -16.66 3.55
CA PRO A 66 2.41 -16.60 4.86
C PRO A 66 2.31 -15.17 5.41
N ALA A 67 3.39 -14.40 5.27
CA ALA A 67 3.42 -13.00 5.73
C ALA A 67 2.41 -12.10 5.01
N ASP A 68 2.25 -12.23 3.69
CA ASP A 68 1.26 -11.45 2.95
C ASP A 68 -0.17 -11.88 3.31
N ARG A 69 -0.40 -13.18 3.48
CA ARG A 69 -1.70 -13.73 3.88
C ARG A 69 -2.14 -13.21 5.25
N ASP A 70 -1.25 -13.29 6.24
CA ASP A 70 -1.53 -12.83 7.60
C ASP A 70 -1.78 -11.31 7.61
N PHE A 71 -0.94 -10.56 6.89
CA PHE A 71 -1.11 -9.12 6.72
C PHE A 71 -2.46 -8.74 6.10
N LEU A 72 -2.85 -9.40 5.00
CA LEU A 72 -4.12 -9.13 4.32
C LEU A 72 -5.31 -9.50 5.19
N SER A 73 -5.21 -10.58 5.97
CA SER A 73 -6.25 -10.95 6.94
C SER A 73 -6.44 -9.85 8.00
N ASP A 74 -5.35 -9.41 8.64
CA ASP A 74 -5.43 -8.32 9.63
C ASP A 74 -5.89 -7.00 9.00
N ALA A 75 -5.46 -6.69 7.77
CA ALA A 75 -5.87 -5.48 7.07
C ALA A 75 -7.37 -5.51 6.72
N ALA A 76 -7.92 -6.66 6.36
CA ALA A 76 -9.35 -6.83 6.12
C ALA A 76 -10.17 -6.65 7.40
N ASP A 77 -9.71 -7.19 8.53
CA ASP A 77 -10.41 -7.14 9.82
C ASP A 77 -10.30 -5.77 10.50
N ARG A 78 -9.13 -5.12 10.41
CA ARG A 78 -8.78 -3.91 11.19
C ARG A 78 -8.72 -2.64 10.35
N GLY A 79 -8.70 -2.76 9.03
CA GLY A 79 -8.75 -1.67 8.08
C GLY A 79 -7.44 -0.90 7.85
N ALA A 80 -7.50 0.06 6.93
CA ALA A 80 -6.33 0.82 6.45
C ALA A 80 -5.62 1.62 7.54
N ARG A 81 -6.36 2.15 8.52
CA ARG A 81 -5.77 2.89 9.64
C ARG A 81 -4.81 2.02 10.44
N TRP A 82 -5.22 0.77 10.74
CA TRP A 82 -4.36 -0.18 11.43
C TRP A 82 -3.09 -0.49 10.62
N ALA A 83 -3.20 -0.71 9.31
CA ALA A 83 -2.03 -0.99 8.47
C ALA A 83 -1.03 0.18 8.51
N LEU A 84 -1.51 1.41 8.45
CA LEU A 84 -0.65 2.60 8.48
C LEU A 84 0.03 2.81 9.84
N THR A 85 -0.68 2.60 10.94
CA THR A 85 -0.07 2.78 12.28
C THR A 85 0.84 1.63 12.67
N THR A 86 0.49 0.40 12.28
CA THR A 86 1.19 -0.81 12.73
C THR A 86 2.31 -1.22 11.79
N VAL A 87 2.03 -1.26 10.48
CA VAL A 87 2.98 -1.75 9.46
C VAL A 87 3.81 -0.60 8.90
N SER A 88 3.18 0.53 8.59
CA SER A 88 3.89 1.72 8.12
C SER A 88 4.49 2.56 9.26
N SER A 89 4.23 2.22 10.52
CA SER A 89 4.70 2.95 11.71
C SER A 89 4.44 4.45 11.63
N LEU A 90 3.26 4.85 11.13
CA LEU A 90 2.84 6.25 11.11
C LEU A 90 2.27 6.65 12.47
N ASP A 91 2.69 7.81 12.98
CA ASP A 91 2.20 8.37 14.23
C ASP A 91 1.02 9.32 13.96
N PRO A 92 -0.21 9.01 14.40
CA PRO A 92 -1.36 9.89 14.21
C PRO A 92 -1.24 11.23 14.97
N ALA A 93 -0.30 11.38 15.91
CA ALA A 93 -0.01 12.65 16.56
C ALA A 93 0.91 13.56 15.73
N ASP A 94 1.69 13.02 14.80
CA ASP A 94 2.48 13.81 13.87
C ASP A 94 1.57 14.38 12.76
N PRO A 95 1.58 15.71 12.50
CA PRO A 95 0.68 16.32 11.52
C PRO A 95 0.85 15.82 10.07
N VAL A 96 2.07 15.43 9.68
CA VAL A 96 2.35 14.93 8.33
C VAL A 96 1.80 13.52 8.19
N ASP A 97 2.11 12.66 9.16
CA ASP A 97 1.60 11.29 9.23
C ASP A 97 0.06 11.27 9.32
N ALA A 98 -0.54 12.13 10.14
CA ALA A 98 -1.99 12.28 10.26
C ALA A 98 -2.66 12.67 8.93
N ARG A 99 -2.01 13.53 8.12
CA ARG A 99 -2.50 13.88 6.78
C ARG A 99 -2.48 12.69 5.83
N VAL A 100 -1.43 11.87 5.87
CA VAL A 100 -1.36 10.64 5.08
C VAL A 100 -2.42 9.64 5.52
N ILE A 101 -2.57 9.45 6.84
CA ILE A 101 -3.60 8.56 7.41
C ILE A 101 -5.00 8.99 6.97
N ALA A 102 -5.33 10.27 7.10
CA ALA A 102 -6.63 10.79 6.69
C ALA A 102 -6.89 10.58 5.19
N ALA A 103 -5.90 10.88 4.33
CA ALA A 103 -6.04 10.73 2.88
C ALA A 103 -6.26 9.27 2.43
N VAL A 104 -5.57 8.32 3.05
CA VAL A 104 -5.74 6.89 2.73
C VAL A 104 -7.10 6.39 3.22
N VAL A 105 -7.50 6.74 4.45
CA VAL A 105 -8.76 6.29 5.07
C VAL A 105 -9.99 6.91 4.40
N ALA A 106 -9.92 8.17 3.96
CA ALA A 106 -11.05 8.86 3.34
C ALA A 106 -11.41 8.35 1.93
N GLY A 107 -10.45 7.74 1.22
CA GLY A 107 -10.65 7.29 -0.16
C GLY A 107 -11.38 5.96 -0.29
N GLY A 108 -12.65 5.91 0.14
CA GLY A 108 -13.54 4.75 -0.04
C GLY A 108 -14.47 4.83 -1.26
N ALA A 109 -14.38 5.90 -2.07
CA ALA A 109 -15.29 6.14 -3.19
C ALA A 109 -14.55 6.84 -4.35
N ASP A 110 -13.74 6.11 -5.10
CA ASP A 110 -13.46 6.40 -6.53
C ASP A 110 -12.48 5.37 -7.08
N VAL A 111 -13.03 4.26 -7.55
CA VAL A 111 -12.45 3.41 -8.60
C VAL A 111 -13.63 2.81 -9.36
N ALA A 112 -14.40 3.69 -10.01
CA ALA A 112 -15.27 3.31 -11.12
C ALA A 112 -14.57 3.76 -12.41
N ASP A 113 -14.37 2.79 -13.30
CA ASP A 113 -14.09 2.91 -14.74
C ASP A 113 -12.83 3.65 -15.21
N VAL A 114 -11.82 2.85 -15.57
CA VAL A 114 -10.95 3.09 -16.74
C VAL A 114 -10.93 1.83 -17.59
#